data_AF-A0A1S1J804-F1
#
_entry.id   AF-A0A1S1J804-F1
#
_cell.length_a   1.000
_cell.length_b   1.000
_cell.length_c   1.000
_cell.angle_alpha   90.00
_cell.angle_beta   90.00
_cell.angle_gamma   90.00
#
_symmetry.space_group_name_H-M   'P 1'
#
loop_
_entity.id
_entity.type
_entity.pdbx_description
1 polymer ?
#
loop_
_entity_poly.entity_id
_entity_poly.type
_entity_poly.pdbx_seq_one_letter_code
_entity_poly.pdbx_strand_id
1 'polypeptide(L)' 'MIKNILNYFKKRKERKKAQKETIHRVINNYNELINELRLIQEKKSKLSKKERDFVELRIMHLISKGHIQVST' A
#
# COMPACT_ATOMS: atom_id res chain seq x y z
N MET A 1 33.77 -14.14 -18.25
CA MET A 1 32.99 -14.85 -17.22
C MET A 1 32.76 -14.01 -15.95
N ILE A 2 33.80 -13.50 -15.29
CA ILE A 2 33.70 -12.75 -14.01
C ILE A 2 32.82 -11.48 -14.11
N LYS A 3 32.93 -10.69 -15.19
CA LYS A 3 32.09 -9.49 -15.40
C LYS A 3 30.58 -9.79 -15.46
N ASN A 4 30.19 -10.95 -15.99
CA ASN A 4 28.77 -11.35 -16.07
C ASN A 4 28.22 -11.71 -14.69
N ILE A 5 29.04 -12.35 -13.85
CA ILE A 5 28.71 -12.70 -12.47
C ILE A 5 28.52 -11.43 -11.63
N LEU A 6 29.43 -10.46 -11.74
CA LEU A 6 29.32 -9.17 -11.04
C LEU A 6 28.06 -8.39 -11.46
N ASN A 7 27.76 -8.36 -12.76
CA ASN A 7 26.54 -7.73 -13.28
C ASN A 7 25.26 -8.42 -12.77
N TYR A 8 25.26 -9.75 -12.62
CA TYR A 8 24.14 -10.47 -12.04
C TYR A 8 23.86 -10.04 -10.59
N PHE A 9 24.89 -9.97 -9.75
CA PHE A 9 24.74 -9.53 -8.36
C PHE A 9 24.31 -8.07 -8.24
N LYS A 10 24.82 -7.19 -9.11
CA LYS A 10 24.38 -5.78 -9.19
C LYS A 10 22.89 -5.69 -9.50
N LYS A 11 22.42 -6.36 -10.56
CA LYS A 11 21.00 -6.40 -10.94
C LYS A 11 20.13 -7.03 -9.85
N ARG A 12 20.62 -8.07 -9.16
CA ARG A 12 19.91 -8.68 -8.03
C ARG A 12 19.73 -7.71 -6.87
N LYS A 13 20.76 -6.91 -6.55
CA LYS A 13 20.69 -5.87 -5.51
C LYS A 13 19.68 -4.79 -5.87
N GLU A 14 19.70 -4.33 -7.12
CA GLU A 14 18.75 -3.33 -7.64
C GLU A 14 17.30 -3.83 -7.58
N ARG A 15 17.03 -5.08 -8.02
CA ARG A 15 15.70 -5.70 -7.92
C ARG A 15 15.20 -5.79 -6.48
N LYS A 16 16.06 -6.21 -5.54
CA LYS A 16 15.71 -6.25 -4.11
C LYS A 16 15.38 -4.85 -3.56
N LYS A 17 16.11 -3.82 -3.99
CA LYS A 17 15.84 -2.44 -3.59
C LYS A 17 14.48 -1.96 -4.11
N ALA A 18 14.22 -2.14 -5.40
CA ALA A 18 12.94 -1.78 -6.03
C ALA A 18 11.75 -2.51 -5.39
N GLN A 19 11.92 -3.80 -5.05
CA GLN A 19 10.90 -4.56 -4.34
C GLN A 19 10.60 -3.96 -2.96
N LYS A 20 11.63 -3.59 -2.18
CA LYS A 20 11.44 -2.92 -0.88
C LYS A 20 10.74 -1.58 -1.02
N GLU A 21 11.08 -0.78 -2.02
CA GLU A 21 10.42 0.51 -2.28
C GLU A 21 8.95 0.32 -2.65
N THR A 22 8.65 -0.71 -3.46
CA THR A 22 7.27 -1.07 -3.82
C THR A 22 6.47 -1.45 -2.59
N ILE A 23 7.03 -2.29 -1.71
CA ILE A 23 6.38 -2.69 -0.46
C ILE A 23 6.11 -1.47 0.43
N HIS A 24 7.08 -0.58 0.61
CA HIS A 24 6.88 0.66 1.39
C HIS A 24 5.78 1.54 0.81
N ARG A 25 5.74 1.69 -0.52
CA ARG A 25 4.68 2.46 -1.18
C ARG A 25 3.30 1.86 -0.92
N VAL A 26 3.18 0.53 -1.01
CA VAL A 26 1.91 -0.17 -0.72
C VAL A 26 1.49 0.04 0.73
N ILE A 27 2.42 -0.09 1.69
CA ILE A 27 2.15 0.16 3.11
C ILE A 27 1.68 1.59 3.35
N ASN A 28 2.36 2.58 2.77
CA ASN A 28 1.97 3.98 2.92
C ASN A 28 0.56 4.24 2.36
N ASN A 29 0.26 3.73 1.17
CA ASN A 29 -1.07 3.86 0.58
C ASN A 29 -2.17 3.22 1.46
N TYR A 30 -1.88 2.06 2.09
CA TYR A 30 -2.82 1.42 3.00
C TYR A 30 -3.04 2.27 4.25
N ASN A 31 -1.97 2.81 4.82
CA ASN A 31 -2.06 3.69 5.98
C ASN A 31 -2.84 4.97 5.67
N GLU A 32 -2.65 5.57 4.50
CA GLU A 32 -3.42 6.74 4.05
C GLU A 32 -4.91 6.42 3.95
N LEU A 33 -5.28 5.30 3.32
CA LEU A 33 -6.68 4.86 3.24
C LEU A 33 -7.29 4.65 4.64
N ILE A 34 -6.58 3.94 5.53
CA ILE A 34 -7.05 3.67 6.89
C ILE A 34 -7.23 4.98 7.67
N ASN A 35 -6.28 5.92 7.58
CA ASN A 35 -6.42 7.23 8.21
C ASN A 35 -7.61 8.00 7.66
N GLU A 36 -7.81 7.98 6.34
CA GLU A 36 -8.93 8.67 5.73
C GLU A 36 -10.26 8.08 6.18
N LEU A 37 -10.37 6.75 6.27
CA LEU A 37 -11.55 6.10 6.84
C LEU A 37 -11.80 6.54 8.29
N ARG A 38 -10.75 6.67 9.09
CA ARG A 38 -10.87 7.19 10.46
C ARG A 38 -11.40 8.61 10.48
N LEU A 39 -10.90 9.49 9.60
CA LEU A 39 -11.39 10.85 9.47
C LEU A 39 -12.85 10.92 8.99
N ILE A 40 -13.26 10.00 8.11
CA ILE A 40 -14.65 9.85 7.66
C ILE A 40 -15.55 9.48 8.85
N GLN A 41 -15.15 8.48 9.64
CA GLN A 41 -15.88 8.04 10.84
C GLN A 41 -15.99 9.14 11.90
N GLU A 42 -14.91 9.91 12.11
CA GLU A 42 -14.88 11.06 13.00
C GLU A 42 -15.63 12.29 12.44
N LYS A 43 -16.21 12.21 11.23
CA LYS A 43 -16.86 13.32 10.50
C LYS A 43 -15.94 14.52 10.24
N LYS A 44 -14.62 14.31 10.20
CA LYS A 44 -13.59 15.33 9.96
C LYS A 44 -13.02 15.30 8.54
N SER A 45 -13.36 14.28 7.75
CA SER A 45 -12.90 14.17 6.36
C SER A 45 -13.41 15.34 5.51
N LYS A 46 -12.51 15.91 4.70
CA LYS A 46 -12.82 16.96 3.73
C LYS A 46 -13.25 16.42 2.37
N LEU A 47 -13.25 15.10 2.20
CA LEU A 47 -13.62 14.44 0.95
C LEU A 47 -15.10 14.64 0.64
N SER A 48 -15.42 14.69 -0.65
CA SER A 48 -16.79 14.64 -1.15
C SER A 48 -17.41 13.26 -0.91
N LYS A 49 -18.75 13.16 -0.96
CA LYS A 49 -19.46 11.89 -0.76
C LYS A 49 -18.92 10.76 -1.67
N LYS A 50 -18.73 11.03 -2.97
CA LYS A 50 -18.22 10.03 -3.93
C LYS A 50 -16.83 9.52 -3.57
N GLU A 51 -15.96 10.40 -3.08
CA GLU A 51 -14.60 10.03 -2.66
C GLU A 51 -14.62 9.21 -1.37
N ARG A 52 -15.51 9.53 -0.42
CA ARG A 52 -15.70 8.72 0.79
C ARG A 52 -16.19 7.32 0.45
N ASP A 53 -17.20 7.22 -0.41
CA ASP A 53 -17.72 5.93 -0.89
C ASP A 53 -16.61 5.10 -1.54
N PHE A 54 -15.72 5.75 -2.31
CA PHE A 54 -14.56 5.09 -2.91
C PHE A 54 -13.56 4.57 -1.86
N VAL A 55 -13.24 5.36 -0.83
CA VAL A 55 -12.34 4.95 0.26
C VAL A 55 -12.89 3.74 1.00
N GLU A 56 -14.18 3.77 1.35
CA GLU A 56 -14.86 2.67 2.03
C GLU A 56 -14.84 1.40 1.19
N LEU A 57 -15.25 1.48 -0.09
CA LEU A 57 -15.22 0.35 -1.02
C LEU A 57 -13.80 -0.22 -1.18
N ARG A 58 -12.80 0.66 -1.23
CA ARG A 58 -11.41 0.23 -1.41
C ARG A 58 -10.90 -0.51 -0.18
N ILE A 59 -11.23 -0.06 1.02
CA ILE A 59 -10.85 -0.75 2.26
C ILE A 59 -11.58 -2.08 2.38
N MET A 60 -12.88 -2.13 2.09
CA MET A 60 -13.64 -3.39 2.06
C MET A 60 -13.01 -4.39 1.09
N HIS A 61 -12.59 -3.93 -0.08
CA HIS A 61 -11.87 -4.77 -1.04
C HIS A 61 -10.55 -5.30 -0.46
N LEU A 62 -9.75 -4.45 0.19
CA LEU A 62 -8.48 -4.88 0.81
C LEU A 62 -8.68 -5.88 1.95
N ILE A 63 -9.72 -5.71 2.77
CA ILE A 63 -10.12 -6.67 3.81
C ILE A 63 -10.53 -8.00 3.15
N SER A 64 -11.35 -7.96 2.09
CA SER A 64 -11.80 -9.18 1.38
C SER A 64 -10.64 -9.98 0.77
N LYS A 65 -9.55 -9.30 0.42
CA LYS A 65 -8.32 -9.92 -0.10
C LYS A 65 -7.37 -10.39 1.01
N GLY A 66 -7.71 -10.18 2.28
CA GLY A 66 -6.87 -10.51 3.43
C GLY A 66 -5.64 -9.61 3.58
N HIS A 67 -5.61 -8.45 2.90
CA HIS A 67 -4.51 -7.50 3.03
C HIS A 67 -4.58 -6.67 4.31
N ILE A 68 -5.79 -6.51 4.87
CA ILE A 68 -6.04 -5.85 6.14
C ILE A 68 -6.78 -6.86 7.02
N GLN A 69 -6.21 -7.15 8.19
CA GLN A 69 -6.90 -7.94 9.21
C GLN A 69 -7.68 -6.99 10.13
N VAL A 70 -8.94 -7.31 10.35
CA VAL A 70 -9.78 -6.62 11.34
C VAL A 70 -9.83 -7.54 12.56
N SER A 71 -9.19 -7.13 13.65
CA SER A 71 -9.40 -7.78 14.95
C SER A 71 -10.80 -7.40 15.43
N THR A 72 -11.73 -8.36 15.37
CA THR A 72 -13.04 -8.28 16.04
C THR A 72 -12.90 -8.26 17.54
#